data_AF-A0A930AA19-F1
#
_entry.id   AF-A0A930AA19-F1
#
_cell.length_a   1.000
_cell.length_b   1.000
_cell.length_c   1.000
_cell.angle_alpha   90.00
_cell.angle_beta   90.00
_cell.angle_gamma   90.00
#
_symmetry.space_group_name_H-M   'P 1'
#
loop_
_entity.id
_entity.type
_entity.pdbx_description
1 polymer ?
#
loop_
_entity_poly.entity_id
_entity_poly.type
_entity_poly.pdbx_seq_one_letter_code
_entity_poly.pdbx_strand_id
1 'polypeptide(L)'
;MKFSYKVSPNYAAKQSTTGIMLELSLALVVVTVASAIWYGVTGGASLGIRVILLSIASVVTALCTETLYLLARKKKDIAKELLHSYGWVTGLIIPLITRINVSFYAIIIATAIAILFGKMLFGGFGQNIFNPAAFAEAIIMNSFSASVAADIQTGATPLAAMKSYGWVVDGSALQNVLGQFGNLSGMFLGNYQSVIGGSCALLLILVAVYLIARRIIDYRLTVTYIVTVFIVSLIVGLMHGAGIEYAIVNVLAGGVLFAGVFMLTDPVTSPVSIPGRYVFAVGAAALTLIIRWKANLPDGALYSVLIMNMLTPAIDQLLDGSQIKDAAKIARKAVIAMCAFLVAVLLVGSSLVAKTPTVAEEPKKDDKPAEAVALSAEDFSENNAECTETSNDGTTAVYACKAKGFEGVNEATVTIDVAKKTVVSIAVTKFSDTEEVGDQATTEEQLKKYVGATADSKIDATTGATFTSKSLRAMIATALKSASAVALGKEDFKDNKAECSETSNDGTTAIYACKAHGFEGVNEATVTVDVASKSVKSIEVTKFGDTESVGDQATKAAELEKYKGVTLESKVDSTTGATFTSTSLRAMITTALQAATK
;
A
#
# COMPACT_ATOMS: atom_id res chain seq x y z
N MET A 1 -72.51 -12.19 31.92
CA MET A 1 -71.89 -10.86 31.93
C MET A 1 -70.52 -10.97 31.24
N LYS A 2 -70.28 -10.23 30.15
CA LYS A 2 -68.92 -10.10 29.58
C LYS A 2 -68.19 -9.04 30.42
N PHE A 3 -67.26 -9.47 31.28
CA PHE A 3 -66.40 -8.54 32.00
C PHE A 3 -65.45 -7.87 31.01
N SER A 4 -65.52 -6.53 30.92
CA SER A 4 -64.57 -5.73 30.16
C SER A 4 -63.26 -5.69 30.94
N TYR A 5 -62.26 -6.44 30.48
CA TYR A 5 -60.89 -6.33 30.98
C TYR A 5 -60.30 -5.03 30.42
N LYS A 6 -60.22 -3.99 31.26
CA LYS A 6 -59.46 -2.77 30.95
C LYS A 6 -58.05 -2.95 31.51
N VAL A 7 -57.09 -3.14 30.61
CA VAL A 7 -55.66 -3.06 30.96
C VAL A 7 -55.35 -1.71 31.61
N SER A 8 -54.48 -1.72 32.62
CA SER A 8 -53.97 -0.49 33.24
C SER A 8 -53.45 0.45 32.15
N PRO A 9 -53.81 1.75 32.16
CA PRO A 9 -53.29 2.68 31.17
C PRO A 9 -51.78 2.82 31.38
N ASN A 10 -50.99 2.21 30.51
CA ASN A 10 -49.57 2.53 30.41
C ASN A 10 -49.46 3.94 29.84
N TYR A 11 -48.73 4.84 30.52
CA TYR A 11 -48.42 6.15 29.97
C TYR A 11 -47.72 5.95 28.62
N ALA A 12 -48.38 6.37 27.54
CA ALA A 12 -47.78 6.31 26.21
C ALA A 12 -46.56 7.24 26.20
N ALA A 13 -45.37 6.66 26.06
CA ALA A 13 -44.18 7.43 25.81
C ALA A 13 -44.38 8.22 24.50
N LYS A 14 -44.03 9.51 24.49
CA LYS A 14 -44.20 10.37 23.31
C LYS A 14 -43.35 9.93 22.10
N GLN A 15 -42.37 9.08 22.32
CA GLN A 15 -41.39 8.62 21.32
C GLN A 15 -41.67 7.15 20.96
N SER A 16 -41.84 6.87 19.67
CA SER A 16 -42.00 5.52 19.12
C SER A 16 -40.70 5.02 18.51
N THR A 17 -40.47 3.71 18.47
CA THR A 17 -39.30 3.11 17.80
C THR A 17 -39.20 3.54 16.35
N THR A 18 -40.34 3.64 15.65
CA THR A 18 -40.41 4.12 14.27
C THR A 18 -39.96 5.57 14.15
N GLY A 19 -40.33 6.44 15.10
CA GLY A 19 -39.87 7.83 15.14
C GLY A 19 -38.36 7.93 15.34
N ILE A 20 -37.82 7.19 16.31
CA ILE A 20 -36.37 7.11 16.59
C ILE A 20 -35.59 6.66 15.34
N MET A 21 -36.05 5.58 14.68
CA MET A 21 -35.38 5.05 13.49
C MET A 21 -35.48 5.98 12.28
N LEU A 22 -36.58 6.74 12.14
CA LEU A 22 -36.73 7.71 11.07
C LEU A 22 -35.80 8.92 11.27
N GLU A 23 -35.70 9.45 12.50
CA GLU A 23 -34.76 10.54 12.81
C GLU A 23 -33.30 10.09 12.62
N LEU A 24 -32.97 8.85 12.99
CA LEU A 24 -31.66 8.25 12.71
C LEU A 24 -31.40 8.10 11.20
N SER A 25 -32.41 7.66 10.43
CA SER A 25 -32.32 7.55 8.97
C SER A 25 -32.09 8.91 8.32
N LEU A 26 -32.77 9.96 8.81
CA LEU A 26 -32.60 11.32 8.30
C LEU A 26 -31.19 11.83 8.58
N ALA A 27 -30.64 11.57 9.78
CA ALA A 27 -29.26 11.88 10.10
C ALA A 27 -28.26 11.16 9.16
N LEU A 28 -28.47 9.87 8.88
CA LEU A 28 -27.65 9.12 7.93
C LEU A 28 -27.74 9.69 6.51
N VAL A 29 -28.94 10.04 6.04
CA VAL A 29 -29.13 10.67 4.72
C VAL A 29 -28.39 12.01 4.63
N VAL A 30 -28.41 12.83 5.69
CA VAL A 30 -27.63 14.08 5.75
C VAL A 30 -26.13 13.81 5.60
N VAL A 31 -25.61 12.78 6.29
CA VAL A 31 -24.21 12.36 6.14
C VAL A 31 -23.94 11.90 4.71
N THR A 32 -24.79 11.04 4.13
CA THR A 32 -24.63 10.54 2.76
C THR A 32 -24.63 11.66 1.73
N VAL A 33 -25.55 12.62 1.83
CA VAL A 33 -25.63 13.77 0.90
C VAL A 33 -24.39 14.65 1.04
N ALA A 34 -23.97 14.96 2.26
CA ALA A 34 -22.77 15.76 2.48
C ALA A 34 -21.51 15.06 1.93
N SER A 35 -21.37 13.76 2.16
CA SER A 35 -20.28 12.95 1.58
C SER A 35 -20.35 12.95 0.05
N ALA A 36 -21.52 12.74 -0.55
CA ALA A 36 -21.68 12.75 -2.01
C ALA A 36 -21.29 14.10 -2.63
N ILE A 37 -21.66 15.22 -1.97
CA ILE A 37 -21.25 16.57 -2.40
C ILE A 37 -19.72 16.71 -2.30
N TRP A 38 -19.12 16.31 -1.18
CA TRP A 38 -17.68 16.43 -0.97
C TRP A 38 -16.87 15.61 -1.98
N TYR A 39 -17.21 14.33 -2.20
CA TYR A 39 -16.57 13.49 -3.21
C TYR A 39 -16.84 14.00 -4.64
N GLY A 40 -18.03 14.57 -4.87
CA GLY A 40 -18.40 15.19 -6.15
C GLY A 40 -17.57 16.42 -6.49
N VAL A 41 -17.29 17.28 -5.50
CA VAL A 41 -16.49 18.50 -5.66
C VAL A 41 -14.99 18.18 -5.75
N THR A 42 -14.50 17.21 -4.96
CA THR A 42 -13.05 16.93 -4.87
C THR A 42 -12.53 15.98 -5.94
N GLY A 43 -13.30 14.97 -6.35
CA GLY A 43 -12.87 13.97 -7.34
C GLY A 43 -13.81 13.80 -8.52
N GLY A 44 -14.70 14.78 -8.74
CA GLY A 44 -15.59 14.84 -9.90
C GLY A 44 -16.98 14.25 -9.65
N ALA A 45 -17.94 14.67 -10.48
CA ALA A 45 -19.35 14.28 -10.35
C ALA A 45 -19.58 12.76 -10.36
N SER A 46 -18.72 12.00 -11.04
CA SER A 46 -18.78 10.53 -11.07
C SER A 46 -18.63 9.89 -9.69
N LEU A 47 -17.73 10.40 -8.84
CA LEU A 47 -17.53 9.90 -7.47
C LEU A 47 -18.71 10.25 -6.57
N GLY A 48 -19.22 11.49 -6.67
CA GLY A 48 -20.41 11.90 -5.92
C GLY A 48 -21.64 11.04 -6.26
N ILE A 49 -21.86 10.80 -7.55
CA ILE A 49 -22.93 9.90 -8.03
C ILE A 49 -22.70 8.47 -7.54
N ARG A 50 -21.45 7.98 -7.54
CA ARG A 50 -21.10 6.64 -7.06
C ARG A 50 -21.50 6.44 -5.61
N VAL A 51 -21.28 7.42 -4.72
CA VAL A 51 -21.73 7.33 -3.31
C VAL A 51 -23.23 7.08 -3.23
N ILE A 52 -24.02 7.84 -4.00
CA ILE A 52 -25.48 7.70 -4.03
C ILE A 52 -25.89 6.31 -4.57
N LEU A 53 -25.25 5.86 -5.66
CA LEU A 53 -25.54 4.56 -6.26
C LEU A 53 -25.19 3.41 -5.31
N LEU A 54 -24.07 3.48 -4.59
CA LEU A 54 -23.69 2.48 -3.57
C LEU A 54 -24.73 2.44 -2.44
N SER A 55 -25.21 3.60 -1.99
CA SER A 55 -26.26 3.67 -0.97
C SER A 55 -27.58 3.10 -1.44
N ILE A 56 -28.01 3.43 -2.66
CA ILE A 56 -29.23 2.86 -3.25
C ILE A 56 -29.07 1.34 -3.40
N ALA A 57 -27.94 0.86 -3.94
CA ALA A 57 -27.69 -0.56 -4.12
C ALA A 57 -27.76 -1.34 -2.79
N SER A 58 -27.16 -0.81 -1.72
CA SER A 58 -27.22 -1.46 -0.40
C SER A 58 -28.63 -1.43 0.20
N VAL A 59 -29.34 -0.29 0.17
CA VAL A 59 -30.71 -0.20 0.70
C VAL A 59 -31.67 -1.11 -0.06
N VAL A 60 -31.62 -1.12 -1.39
CA VAL A 60 -32.45 -2.00 -2.23
C VAL A 60 -32.15 -3.45 -1.91
N THR A 61 -30.86 -3.82 -1.84
CA THR A 61 -30.47 -5.20 -1.51
C THR A 61 -30.94 -5.60 -0.12
N ALA A 62 -30.88 -4.71 0.86
CA ALA A 62 -31.35 -4.98 2.22
C ALA A 62 -32.87 -5.24 2.25
N LEU A 63 -33.66 -4.41 1.57
CA LEU A 63 -35.10 -4.59 1.49
C LEU A 63 -35.49 -5.84 0.69
N CYS A 64 -34.81 -6.12 -0.42
CA CYS A 64 -35.05 -7.32 -1.22
C CYS A 64 -34.75 -8.59 -0.42
N THR A 65 -33.64 -8.63 0.31
CA THR A 65 -33.25 -9.81 1.09
C THR A 65 -34.15 -10.04 2.30
N GLU A 66 -34.58 -8.99 2.99
CA GLU A 66 -35.63 -9.09 4.02
C GLU A 66 -36.95 -9.61 3.43
N THR A 67 -37.38 -9.06 2.29
CA THR A 67 -38.62 -9.46 1.60
C THR A 67 -38.57 -10.94 1.19
N LEU A 68 -37.46 -11.39 0.61
CA LEU A 68 -37.26 -12.79 0.22
C LEU A 68 -37.30 -13.73 1.43
N TYR A 69 -36.66 -13.35 2.54
CA TYR A 69 -36.71 -14.14 3.77
C TYR A 69 -38.13 -14.22 4.36
N LEU A 70 -38.86 -13.11 4.40
CA LEU A 70 -40.25 -13.07 4.89
C LEU A 70 -41.19 -13.90 4.00
N LEU A 71 -40.98 -13.87 2.68
CA LEU A 71 -41.70 -14.70 1.73
C LEU A 71 -41.41 -16.19 1.95
N ALA A 72 -40.15 -16.56 2.14
CA ALA A 72 -39.74 -17.94 2.44
C ALA A 72 -40.36 -18.44 3.76
N ARG A 73 -40.56 -17.56 4.75
CA ARG A 73 -41.23 -17.85 6.03
C ARG A 73 -42.76 -17.83 5.93
N LYS A 74 -43.35 -17.56 4.75
CA LYS A 74 -44.80 -17.50 4.51
C LYS A 74 -45.55 -16.58 5.48
N LYS A 75 -44.94 -15.45 5.87
CA LYS A 75 -45.64 -14.43 6.68
C LYS A 75 -46.74 -13.76 5.83
N LYS A 76 -47.91 -13.54 6.44
CA LYS A 76 -49.10 -13.02 5.73
C LYS A 76 -48.99 -11.54 5.35
N ASP A 77 -48.37 -10.72 6.19
CA ASP A 77 -48.27 -9.26 6.01
C ASP A 77 -46.82 -8.79 5.82
N ILE A 78 -46.25 -9.02 4.64
CA ILE A 78 -44.84 -8.69 4.33
C ILE A 78 -44.56 -7.18 4.46
N ALA A 79 -45.44 -6.33 3.93
CA ALA A 79 -45.24 -4.87 3.95
C ALA A 79 -45.18 -4.30 5.37
N LYS A 80 -46.03 -4.79 6.27
CA LYS A 80 -46.07 -4.36 7.67
C LYS A 80 -44.83 -4.79 8.42
N GLU A 81 -44.37 -6.03 8.20
CA GLU A 81 -43.14 -6.55 8.81
C GLU A 81 -41.91 -5.78 8.33
N LEU A 82 -41.85 -5.42 7.04
CA LEU A 82 -40.74 -4.65 6.47
C LEU A 82 -40.63 -3.25 7.12
N LEU A 83 -41.77 -2.56 7.30
CA LEU A 83 -41.84 -1.26 7.97
C LEU A 83 -41.36 -1.29 9.43
N HIS A 84 -41.39 -2.45 10.09
CA HIS A 84 -40.94 -2.62 11.47
C HIS A 84 -39.57 -3.31 11.60
N SER A 85 -39.02 -3.83 10.51
CA SER A 85 -37.68 -4.43 10.51
C SER A 85 -36.58 -3.37 10.43
N TYR A 86 -36.84 -2.22 9.80
CA TYR A 86 -35.86 -1.13 9.62
C TYR A 86 -34.58 -1.54 8.89
N GLY A 87 -34.64 -2.51 7.95
CA GLY A 87 -33.49 -2.98 7.17
C GLY A 87 -32.78 -1.91 6.36
N TRP A 88 -33.50 -0.85 5.97
CA TRP A 88 -32.92 0.29 5.25
C TRP A 88 -31.90 1.06 6.09
N VAL A 89 -32.02 1.10 7.42
CA VAL A 89 -31.04 1.78 8.28
C VAL A 89 -29.69 1.09 8.17
N THR A 90 -29.67 -0.24 8.21
CA THR A 90 -28.46 -1.03 7.97
C THR A 90 -27.90 -0.76 6.57
N GLY A 91 -28.77 -0.77 5.54
CA GLY A 91 -28.36 -0.47 4.16
C GLY A 91 -27.84 0.96 3.94
N LEU A 92 -28.22 1.93 4.78
CA LEU A 92 -27.67 3.29 4.76
C LEU A 92 -26.30 3.36 5.43
N ILE A 93 -26.07 2.58 6.49
CA ILE A 93 -24.81 2.59 7.24
C ILE A 93 -23.68 1.89 6.46
N ILE A 94 -23.94 0.73 5.85
CA ILE A 94 -22.94 -0.07 5.11
C ILE A 94 -22.08 0.77 4.14
N PRO A 95 -22.65 1.49 3.14
CA PRO A 95 -21.86 2.29 2.21
C PRO A 95 -21.08 3.43 2.89
N LEU A 96 -21.54 3.94 4.04
CA LEU A 96 -20.87 5.01 4.78
C LEU A 96 -19.65 4.52 5.55
N ILE A 97 -19.59 3.23 5.92
CA ILE A 97 -18.42 2.64 6.60
C ILE A 97 -17.42 2.02 5.62
N THR A 98 -17.79 1.86 4.35
CA THR A 98 -16.90 1.36 3.30
C THR A 98 -16.11 2.49 2.61
N ARG A 99 -15.06 2.11 1.89
CA ARG A 99 -14.35 2.99 0.94
C ARG A 99 -15.11 3.14 -0.38
N ILE A 100 -14.94 4.28 -1.04
CA ILE A 100 -15.63 4.60 -2.30
C ILE A 100 -15.27 3.67 -3.47
N ASN A 101 -14.09 3.05 -3.44
CA ASN A 101 -13.59 2.19 -4.52
C ASN A 101 -14.24 0.82 -4.55
N VAL A 102 -15.02 0.45 -3.52
CA VAL A 102 -15.67 -0.85 -3.47
C VAL A 102 -16.53 -1.10 -4.71
N SER A 103 -16.40 -2.30 -5.28
CA SER A 103 -17.23 -2.72 -6.41
C SER A 103 -18.68 -2.92 -5.99
N PHE A 104 -19.61 -2.60 -6.89
CA PHE A 104 -21.05 -2.74 -6.64
C PHE A 104 -21.45 -4.16 -6.23
N TYR A 105 -20.88 -5.19 -6.86
CA TYR A 105 -21.19 -6.58 -6.53
C TYR A 105 -20.79 -6.95 -5.10
N ALA A 106 -19.67 -6.42 -4.61
CA ALA A 106 -19.18 -6.71 -3.26
C ALA A 106 -20.12 -6.13 -2.21
N ILE A 107 -20.58 -4.88 -2.39
CA ILE A 107 -21.59 -4.28 -1.52
C ILE A 107 -22.90 -5.06 -1.54
N ILE A 108 -23.38 -5.48 -2.72
CA ILE A 108 -24.63 -6.23 -2.86
C ILE A 108 -24.53 -7.57 -2.11
N ILE A 109 -23.50 -8.37 -2.40
CA ILE A 109 -23.33 -9.69 -1.79
C ILE A 109 -23.14 -9.58 -0.28
N ALA A 110 -22.28 -8.66 0.19
CA ALA A 110 -22.04 -8.48 1.61
C ALA A 110 -23.29 -7.99 2.35
N THR A 111 -24.06 -7.05 1.76
CA THR A 111 -25.33 -6.59 2.33
C THR A 111 -26.32 -7.74 2.45
N ALA A 112 -26.44 -8.58 1.42
CA ALA A 112 -27.35 -9.72 1.43
C ALA A 112 -27.00 -10.75 2.52
N ILE A 113 -25.72 -11.10 2.64
CA ILE A 113 -25.23 -12.00 3.68
C ILE A 113 -25.46 -11.38 5.07
N ALA A 114 -25.18 -10.10 5.23
CA ALA A 114 -25.32 -9.44 6.53
C ALA A 114 -26.77 -9.30 7.00
N ILE A 115 -27.71 -9.01 6.09
CA ILE A 115 -29.13 -9.00 6.44
C ILE A 115 -29.63 -10.40 6.74
N LEU A 116 -29.26 -11.39 5.92
CA LEU A 116 -29.72 -12.76 6.11
C LEU A 116 -29.17 -13.38 7.40
N PHE A 117 -27.84 -13.40 7.55
CA PHE A 117 -27.15 -14.08 8.66
C PHE A 117 -26.95 -13.17 9.87
N GLY A 118 -26.69 -11.88 9.67
CA GLY A 118 -26.47 -10.93 10.76
C GLY A 118 -27.75 -10.45 11.45
N LYS A 119 -28.92 -10.60 10.81
CA LYS A 119 -30.19 -10.09 11.34
C LYS A 119 -31.36 -11.07 11.25
N MET A 120 -31.71 -11.54 10.06
CA MET A 120 -32.97 -12.29 9.86
C MET A 120 -32.93 -13.71 10.43
N LEU A 121 -31.77 -14.37 10.42
CA LEU A 121 -31.60 -15.73 10.95
C LEU A 121 -31.87 -15.79 12.46
N PHE A 122 -31.54 -14.72 13.18
CA PHE A 122 -31.77 -14.60 14.62
C PHE A 122 -33.17 -14.13 14.99
N GLY A 123 -34.05 -13.92 14.00
CA GLY A 123 -35.45 -13.56 14.19
C GLY A 123 -35.79 -12.07 13.95
N GLY A 124 -34.83 -11.30 13.41
CA GLY A 124 -35.07 -9.97 12.86
C GLY A 124 -34.68 -8.83 13.81
N PHE A 125 -35.37 -7.69 13.68
CA PHE A 125 -35.08 -6.50 14.46
C PHE A 125 -35.26 -6.74 15.97
N GLY A 126 -34.23 -6.40 16.76
CA GLY A 126 -34.22 -6.60 18.21
C GLY A 126 -33.64 -7.94 18.67
N GLN A 127 -33.20 -8.80 17.74
CA GLN A 127 -32.65 -10.12 18.06
C GLN A 127 -31.28 -10.37 17.43
N ASN A 128 -30.71 -9.39 16.73
CA ASN A 128 -29.38 -9.52 16.14
C ASN A 128 -28.28 -9.52 17.21
N ILE A 129 -27.37 -10.49 17.13
CA ILE A 129 -26.23 -10.64 18.05
C ILE A 129 -25.16 -9.58 17.77
N PHE A 130 -24.98 -9.27 16.49
CA PHE A 130 -23.97 -8.32 16.01
C PHE A 130 -24.65 -7.16 15.31
N ASN A 131 -23.97 -6.01 15.28
CA ASN A 131 -24.37 -4.91 14.42
C ASN A 131 -24.29 -5.38 12.96
N PRO A 132 -25.40 -5.50 12.23
CA PRO A 132 -25.39 -6.13 10.91
C PRO A 132 -24.62 -5.31 9.88
N ALA A 133 -24.56 -3.97 10.03
CA ALA A 133 -23.79 -3.13 9.12
C ALA A 133 -22.29 -3.36 9.32
N ALA A 134 -21.84 -3.40 10.58
CA ALA A 134 -20.45 -3.74 10.91
C ALA A 134 -20.06 -5.13 10.40
N PHE A 135 -20.98 -6.09 10.47
CA PHE A 135 -20.79 -7.45 9.96
C PHE A 135 -20.67 -7.48 8.43
N ALA A 136 -21.46 -6.68 7.70
CA ALA A 136 -21.33 -6.54 6.24
C ALA A 136 -19.95 -6.02 5.84
N GLU A 137 -19.47 -4.96 6.50
CA GLU A 137 -18.17 -4.39 6.18
C GLU A 137 -17.02 -5.34 6.57
N ALA A 138 -17.16 -6.14 7.63
CA ALA A 138 -16.21 -7.22 7.92
C ALA A 138 -16.10 -8.25 6.76
N ILE A 139 -17.21 -8.54 6.08
CA ILE A 139 -17.23 -9.42 4.90
C ILE A 139 -16.55 -8.73 3.72
N ILE A 140 -16.84 -7.44 3.48
CA ILE A 140 -16.19 -6.67 2.40
C ILE A 140 -14.67 -6.65 2.59
N MET A 141 -14.19 -6.33 3.79
CA MET A 141 -12.77 -6.22 4.08
C MET A 141 -12.01 -7.55 3.99
N ASN A 142 -12.64 -8.67 4.35
CA ASN A 142 -11.97 -9.98 4.38
C ASN A 142 -12.17 -10.79 3.08
N SER A 143 -13.39 -10.82 2.53
CA SER A 143 -13.73 -11.68 1.38
C SER A 143 -13.66 -10.94 0.05
N PHE A 144 -13.68 -9.61 0.06
CA PHE A 144 -13.67 -8.78 -1.14
C PHE A 144 -12.57 -7.71 -1.10
N SER A 145 -11.45 -8.00 -0.44
CA SER A 145 -10.32 -7.07 -0.28
C SER A 145 -9.80 -6.51 -1.62
N ALA A 146 -9.71 -7.35 -2.65
CA ALA A 146 -9.33 -6.96 -4.01
C ALA A 146 -10.32 -5.96 -4.64
N SER A 147 -11.61 -6.06 -4.32
CA SER A 147 -12.65 -5.14 -4.83
C SER A 147 -12.55 -3.74 -4.24
N VAL A 148 -11.87 -3.59 -3.11
CA VAL A 148 -11.61 -2.30 -2.46
C VAL A 148 -10.29 -1.69 -2.94
N ALA A 149 -9.39 -2.51 -3.49
CA ALA A 149 -8.11 -2.11 -4.07
C ALA A 149 -8.22 -1.72 -5.56
N ALA A 150 -9.30 -2.09 -6.24
CA ALA A 150 -9.47 -1.83 -7.65
C ALA A 150 -9.89 -0.38 -7.94
N ASP A 151 -9.07 0.28 -8.77
CA ASP A 151 -9.49 1.18 -9.84
C ASP A 151 -9.70 2.68 -9.57
N ILE A 152 -9.32 3.21 -8.41
CA ILE A 152 -9.18 4.67 -8.24
C ILE A 152 -7.98 4.92 -7.33
N GLN A 153 -6.95 5.58 -7.86
CA GLN A 153 -5.75 6.00 -7.12
C GLN A 153 -6.14 7.12 -6.13
N THR A 154 -6.87 6.74 -5.09
CA THR A 154 -7.20 7.59 -3.95
C THR A 154 -5.99 7.51 -3.01
N GLY A 155 -5.29 8.63 -2.83
CA GLY A 155 -4.09 8.77 -1.99
C GLY A 155 -4.18 8.21 -0.57
N ALA A 156 -3.05 8.25 0.13
CA ALA A 156 -2.91 7.67 1.47
C ALA A 156 -3.94 8.26 2.44
N THR A 157 -4.56 7.42 3.27
CA THR A 157 -5.40 7.89 4.38
C THR A 157 -4.50 8.28 5.57
N PRO A 158 -4.94 9.17 6.48
CA PRO A 158 -4.15 9.54 7.66
C PRO A 158 -3.75 8.33 8.51
N LEU A 159 -4.62 7.33 8.63
CA LEU A 159 -4.31 6.10 9.37
C LEU A 159 -3.31 5.20 8.63
N ALA A 160 -3.36 5.16 7.29
CA ALA A 160 -2.36 4.44 6.50
C ALA A 160 -0.98 5.10 6.59
N ALA A 161 -0.93 6.43 6.56
CA ALA A 161 0.28 7.20 6.80
C ALA A 161 0.80 6.96 8.23
N MET A 162 -0.02 7.09 9.27
CA MET A 162 0.40 6.80 10.65
C MET A 162 0.96 5.38 10.80
N LYS A 163 0.37 4.39 10.10
CA LYS A 163 0.85 3.01 10.09
C LYS A 163 2.23 2.86 9.40
N SER A 164 2.53 3.59 8.31
CA SER A 164 3.84 3.51 7.66
C SER A 164 4.97 4.01 8.57
N TYR A 165 4.66 4.92 9.50
CA TYR A 165 5.58 5.35 10.55
C TYR A 165 5.53 4.50 11.84
N GLY A 166 4.83 3.35 11.82
CA GLY A 166 4.76 2.46 12.99
C GLY A 166 3.86 2.96 14.12
N TRP A 167 2.83 3.76 13.81
CA TRP A 167 1.80 4.29 14.71
C TRP A 167 2.24 5.27 15.78
N VAL A 168 3.53 5.36 16.07
CA VAL A 168 4.09 6.28 17.06
C VAL A 168 5.24 7.00 16.38
N VAL A 169 5.11 8.32 16.32
CA VAL A 169 6.04 9.22 15.68
C VAL A 169 6.43 10.30 16.67
N ASP A 170 7.68 10.74 16.62
CA ASP A 170 8.08 11.97 17.30
C ASP A 170 7.26 13.16 16.77
N GLY A 171 7.11 14.21 17.57
CA GLY A 171 6.29 15.38 17.24
C GLY A 171 6.65 15.99 15.87
N SER A 172 7.93 15.98 15.49
CA SER A 172 8.40 16.44 14.18
C SER A 172 7.86 15.59 13.01
N ALA A 173 7.87 14.27 13.13
CA ALA A 173 7.34 13.37 12.12
C ALA A 173 5.80 13.38 12.06
N LEU A 174 5.13 13.61 13.19
CA LEU A 174 3.68 13.81 13.21
C LEU A 174 3.26 15.04 12.39
N GLN A 175 4.03 16.14 12.47
CA GLN A 175 3.78 17.35 11.69
C GLN A 175 3.93 17.10 10.18
N ASN A 176 4.89 16.26 9.76
CA ASN A 176 5.04 15.87 8.36
C ASN A 176 3.84 15.05 7.85
N VAL A 177 3.27 14.18 8.69
CA VAL A 177 2.05 13.44 8.36
C VAL A 177 0.85 14.39 8.30
N LEU A 178 0.69 15.25 9.30
CA LEU A 178 -0.40 16.23 9.38
C LEU A 178 -0.37 17.23 8.21
N GLY A 179 0.81 17.66 7.78
CA GLY A 179 0.99 18.58 6.65
C GLY A 179 0.40 18.05 5.34
N GLN A 180 0.44 16.72 5.12
CA GLN A 180 -0.16 16.08 3.94
C GLN A 180 -1.69 16.16 3.92
N PHE A 181 -2.33 16.35 5.08
CA PHE A 181 -3.78 16.34 5.25
C PHE A 181 -4.36 17.71 5.63
N GLY A 182 -3.61 18.80 5.37
CA GLY A 182 -4.05 20.16 5.67
C GLY A 182 -4.05 20.48 7.16
N ASN A 183 -3.16 19.85 7.94
CA ASN A 183 -3.05 19.95 9.39
C ASN A 183 -4.34 19.50 10.11
N LEU A 184 -4.41 19.72 11.43
CA LEU A 184 -5.59 19.36 12.23
C LEU A 184 -6.88 20.00 11.72
N SER A 185 -6.81 21.21 11.15
CA SER A 185 -7.96 21.91 10.59
C SER A 185 -8.49 21.21 9.33
N GLY A 186 -7.61 20.77 8.44
CA GLY A 186 -7.95 19.96 7.27
C GLY A 186 -8.61 18.64 7.67
N MET A 187 -8.11 17.98 8.72
CA MET A 187 -8.73 16.78 9.28
C MET A 187 -10.09 17.05 9.94
N PHE A 188 -10.24 18.17 10.65
CA PHE A 188 -11.51 18.50 11.30
C PHE A 188 -12.62 18.82 10.29
N LEU A 189 -12.28 19.50 9.20
CA LEU A 189 -13.18 19.82 8.09
C LEU A 189 -13.41 18.63 7.15
N GLY A 190 -12.52 17.64 7.16
CA GLY A 190 -12.63 16.43 6.37
C GLY A 190 -12.03 16.53 4.98
N ASN A 191 -11.00 17.35 4.80
CA ASN A 191 -10.28 17.53 3.53
C ASN A 191 -9.24 16.41 3.29
N TYR A 192 -9.59 15.16 3.62
CA TYR A 192 -8.75 13.99 3.40
C TYR A 192 -9.61 12.78 3.04
N GLN A 193 -8.99 11.78 2.44
CA GLN A 193 -9.69 10.57 2.04
C GLN A 193 -9.86 9.62 3.24
N SER A 194 -11.10 9.22 3.47
CA SER A 194 -11.51 8.30 4.54
C SER A 194 -12.53 7.30 3.99
N VAL A 195 -13.12 6.52 4.90
CA VAL A 195 -14.41 5.85 4.62
C VAL A 195 -15.47 6.92 4.36
N ILE A 196 -16.47 6.61 3.51
CA ILE A 196 -17.36 7.63 2.92
C ILE A 196 -18.02 8.53 3.97
N GLY A 197 -18.47 7.96 5.10
CA GLY A 197 -19.13 8.68 6.19
C GLY A 197 -18.18 9.22 7.26
N GLY A 198 -16.89 8.88 7.21
CA GLY A 198 -15.89 9.21 8.23
C GLY A 198 -15.01 10.42 7.88
N SER A 199 -15.26 11.10 6.76
CA SER A 199 -14.39 12.19 6.30
C SER A 199 -14.57 13.46 7.13
N CYS A 200 -15.80 13.92 7.37
CA CYS A 200 -16.06 15.22 8.00
C CYS A 200 -16.39 15.10 9.49
N ALA A 201 -15.41 15.34 10.36
CA ALA A 201 -15.59 15.29 11.81
C ALA A 201 -16.59 16.34 12.33
N LEU A 202 -16.55 17.57 11.80
CA LEU A 202 -17.48 18.64 12.17
C LEU A 202 -18.93 18.21 11.97
N LEU A 203 -19.25 17.63 10.81
CA LEU A 203 -20.60 17.18 10.49
C LEU A 203 -21.04 16.05 11.41
N LEU A 204 -20.17 15.07 11.66
CA LEU A 204 -20.46 13.97 12.60
C LEU A 204 -20.72 14.48 14.02
N ILE A 205 -19.96 15.46 14.49
CA ILE A 205 -20.17 16.06 15.82
C ILE A 205 -21.50 16.81 15.88
N LEU A 206 -21.85 17.60 14.87
CA LEU A 206 -23.14 18.30 14.82
C LEU A 206 -24.32 17.32 14.83
N VAL A 207 -24.22 16.25 14.03
CA VAL A 207 -25.23 15.19 14.00
C VAL A 207 -25.29 14.46 15.33
N ALA A 208 -24.16 14.15 15.96
CA ALA A 208 -24.11 13.52 17.28
C ALA A 208 -24.81 14.39 18.35
N VAL A 209 -24.50 15.69 18.39
CA VAL A 209 -25.13 16.64 19.33
C VAL A 209 -26.64 16.70 19.11
N TYR A 210 -27.09 16.75 17.85
CA TYR A 210 -28.51 16.72 17.51
C TYR A 210 -29.19 15.43 18.01
N LEU A 211 -28.62 14.26 17.71
CA LEU A 211 -29.18 12.97 18.09
C LEU A 211 -29.20 12.76 19.62
N ILE A 212 -28.17 13.24 20.33
CA ILE A 212 -28.10 13.23 21.79
C ILE A 212 -29.14 14.17 22.40
N ALA A 213 -29.29 15.40 21.88
CA ALA A 213 -30.26 16.37 22.37
C ALA A 213 -31.70 15.85 22.22
N ARG A 214 -31.98 15.12 21.13
CA ARG A 214 -33.28 14.46 20.87
C ARG A 214 -33.45 13.13 21.64
N ARG A 215 -32.42 12.66 22.36
CA ARG A 215 -32.38 11.37 23.09
C ARG A 215 -32.65 10.16 22.19
N ILE A 216 -32.20 10.22 20.94
CA ILE A 216 -32.27 9.11 19.97
C ILE A 216 -31.16 8.11 20.25
N ILE A 217 -29.94 8.63 20.48
CA ILE A 217 -28.77 7.84 20.84
C ILE A 217 -28.38 8.10 22.30
N ASP A 218 -27.79 7.10 22.96
CA ASP A 218 -27.31 7.28 24.33
C ASP A 218 -25.93 7.96 24.33
N TYR A 219 -25.89 9.17 24.90
CA TYR A 219 -24.66 9.94 25.07
C TYR A 219 -23.59 9.18 25.86
N ARG A 220 -23.97 8.26 26.75
CA ARG A 220 -23.02 7.50 27.58
C ARG A 220 -22.13 6.60 26.72
N LEU A 221 -22.67 6.01 25.67
CA LEU A 221 -21.88 5.16 24.76
C LEU A 221 -20.96 6.03 23.90
N THR A 222 -21.52 7.03 23.22
CA THR A 222 -20.78 7.89 22.29
C THR A 222 -19.70 8.71 22.98
N VAL A 223 -20.04 9.44 24.05
CA VAL A 223 -19.09 10.34 24.73
C VAL A 223 -18.00 9.54 25.44
N THR A 224 -18.34 8.45 26.13
CA THR A 224 -17.32 7.62 26.80
C THR A 224 -16.36 7.00 25.80
N TYR A 225 -16.85 6.49 24.67
CA TYR A 225 -15.97 5.93 23.63
C TYR A 225 -14.97 6.97 23.10
N ILE A 226 -15.46 8.15 22.68
CA ILE A 226 -14.62 9.23 22.13
C ILE A 226 -13.62 9.74 23.17
N VAL A 227 -14.08 9.97 24.41
CA VAL A 227 -13.22 10.46 25.50
C VAL A 227 -12.17 9.42 25.88
N THR A 228 -12.51 8.13 25.89
CA THR A 228 -11.53 7.07 26.18
C THR A 228 -10.48 6.97 25.08
N VAL A 229 -10.85 7.04 23.80
CA VAL A 229 -9.88 7.10 22.69
C VAL A 229 -8.96 8.31 22.87
N PHE A 230 -9.52 9.49 23.14
CA PHE A 230 -8.73 10.71 23.36
C PHE A 230 -7.75 10.58 24.53
N ILE A 231 -8.20 10.15 25.71
CA ILE A 231 -7.37 10.07 26.92
C ILE A 231 -6.26 9.04 26.75
N VAL A 232 -6.57 7.85 26.24
CA VAL A 232 -5.57 6.79 26.07
C VAL A 232 -4.54 7.20 25.01
N SER A 233 -4.98 7.76 23.88
CA SER A 233 -4.06 8.29 22.87
C SER A 233 -3.25 9.47 23.42
N LEU A 234 -3.81 10.34 24.26
CA LEU A 234 -3.07 11.45 24.89
C LEU A 234 -1.94 10.93 25.77
N ILE A 235 -2.21 9.93 26.62
CA ILE A 235 -1.19 9.33 27.48
C ILE A 235 -0.07 8.74 26.63
N VAL A 236 -0.41 7.95 25.60
CA VAL A 236 0.59 7.35 24.71
C VAL A 236 1.35 8.41 23.90
N GLY A 237 0.68 9.46 23.43
CA GLY A 237 1.31 10.57 22.72
C GLY A 237 2.29 11.36 23.58
N LEU A 238 1.96 11.57 24.87
CA LEU A 238 2.87 12.21 25.83
C LEU A 238 4.07 11.32 26.17
N MET A 239 3.88 10.00 26.25
CA MET A 239 4.98 9.05 26.52
C MET A 239 6.03 9.01 25.40
N HIS A 240 5.63 9.29 24.16
CA HIS A 240 6.50 9.18 22.97
C HIS A 240 6.82 10.53 22.30
N GLY A 241 6.52 11.66 22.94
CA GLY A 241 6.89 13.00 22.46
C GLY A 241 5.99 13.59 21.37
N ALA A 242 4.90 12.93 20.99
CA ALA A 242 3.95 13.38 19.96
C ALA A 242 2.93 14.43 20.47
N GLY A 243 2.75 14.54 21.79
CA GLY A 243 1.88 15.52 22.42
C GLY A 243 0.38 15.32 22.19
N ILE A 244 -0.40 16.39 22.33
CA ILE A 244 -1.88 16.36 22.24
C ILE A 244 -2.40 16.11 20.82
N GLU A 245 -1.62 16.46 19.80
CA GLU A 245 -1.99 16.30 18.40
C GLU A 245 -2.23 14.83 18.05
N TYR A 246 -1.43 13.92 18.64
CA TYR A 246 -1.63 12.49 18.47
C TYR A 246 -3.01 12.01 18.94
N ALA A 247 -3.49 12.55 20.06
CA ALA A 247 -4.82 12.24 20.57
C ALA A 247 -5.93 12.73 19.64
N ILE A 248 -5.78 13.95 19.14
CA ILE A 248 -6.74 14.55 18.22
C ILE A 248 -6.77 13.78 16.89
N VAL A 249 -5.60 13.43 16.34
CA VAL A 249 -5.50 12.62 15.12
C VAL A 249 -6.20 11.27 15.30
N ASN A 250 -6.01 10.57 16.42
CA ASN A 250 -6.68 9.29 16.64
C ASN A 250 -8.21 9.39 16.73
N VAL A 251 -8.74 10.50 17.25
CA VAL A 251 -10.18 10.74 17.32
C VAL A 251 -10.75 11.15 15.96
N LEU A 252 -10.06 12.06 15.26
CA LEU A 252 -10.53 12.60 13.98
C LEU A 252 -10.33 11.61 12.83
N ALA A 253 -9.28 10.79 12.87
CA ALA A 253 -8.95 9.88 11.78
C ALA A 253 -9.76 8.58 11.84
N GLY A 254 -10.15 8.12 10.65
CA GLY A 254 -10.87 6.87 10.43
C GLY A 254 -12.35 6.93 10.78
N GLY A 255 -12.89 5.78 11.19
CA GLY A 255 -14.27 5.56 11.52
C GLY A 255 -14.61 5.72 13.00
N VAL A 256 -13.73 6.25 13.86
CA VAL A 256 -13.99 6.37 15.31
C VAL A 256 -15.23 7.23 15.60
N LEU A 257 -15.30 8.46 15.07
CA LEU A 257 -16.47 9.30 15.29
C LEU A 257 -17.74 8.68 14.69
N PHE A 258 -17.64 8.12 13.50
CA PHE A 258 -18.78 7.47 12.84
C PHE A 258 -19.28 6.26 13.64
N ALA A 259 -18.36 5.39 14.08
CA ALA A 259 -18.67 4.21 14.88
C ALA A 259 -19.28 4.60 16.23
N GLY A 260 -18.74 5.63 16.89
CA GLY A 260 -19.28 6.13 18.17
C GLY A 260 -20.71 6.65 18.08
N VAL A 261 -21.12 7.19 16.93
CA VAL A 261 -22.44 7.84 16.73
C VAL A 261 -23.48 6.90 16.10
N PHE A 262 -23.06 6.00 15.21
CA PHE A 262 -23.98 5.19 14.40
C PHE A 262 -23.84 3.67 14.60
N MET A 263 -22.73 3.18 15.16
CA MET A 263 -22.49 1.73 15.31
C MET A 263 -22.54 1.26 16.77
N LEU A 264 -21.90 2.00 17.69
CA LEU A 264 -21.88 1.69 19.13
C LEU A 264 -23.26 1.87 19.77
N THR A 265 -24.05 2.80 19.27
CA THR A 265 -25.36 3.18 19.81
C THR A 265 -26.51 2.40 19.19
N ASP A 266 -26.22 1.25 18.56
CA ASP A 266 -27.27 0.33 18.12
C ASP A 266 -28.06 -0.14 19.36
N PRO A 267 -29.39 0.10 19.41
CA PRO A 267 -30.20 -0.24 20.57
C PRO A 267 -30.31 -1.75 20.83
N VAL A 268 -29.95 -2.60 19.87
CA VAL A 268 -30.08 -4.06 20.01
C VAL A 268 -28.82 -4.72 20.58
N THR A 269 -27.64 -4.24 20.18
CA THR A 269 -26.36 -4.93 20.47
C THR A 269 -25.58 -4.30 21.61
N SER A 270 -26.08 -3.22 22.18
CA SER A 270 -25.46 -2.55 23.33
C SER A 270 -26.03 -3.05 24.66
N PRO A 271 -25.25 -3.04 25.76
CA PRO A 271 -25.73 -3.48 27.07
C PRO A 271 -26.94 -2.69 27.57
N VAL A 272 -27.85 -3.38 28.25
CA VAL A 272 -29.06 -2.77 28.82
C VAL A 272 -28.75 -1.96 30.09
N SER A 273 -27.73 -2.37 30.85
CA SER A 273 -27.36 -1.74 32.11
C SER A 273 -26.56 -0.44 31.91
N ILE A 274 -26.84 0.58 32.71
CA ILE A 274 -26.11 1.86 32.71
C ILE A 274 -24.59 1.67 32.90
N PRO A 275 -24.11 0.95 33.95
CA PRO A 275 -22.69 0.66 34.11
C PRO A 275 -22.12 -0.20 32.98
N GLY A 276 -22.92 -1.12 32.41
CA GLY A 276 -22.53 -1.94 31.27
C GLY A 276 -22.22 -1.13 30.03
N ARG A 277 -23.00 -0.07 29.76
CA ARG A 277 -22.73 0.86 28.64
C ARG A 277 -21.37 1.54 28.76
N TYR A 278 -20.95 1.93 29.97
CA TYR A 278 -19.62 2.50 30.20
C TYR A 278 -18.51 1.47 29.98
N VAL A 279 -18.66 0.25 30.54
CA VAL A 279 -17.70 -0.85 30.32
C VAL A 279 -17.57 -1.19 28.84
N PHE A 280 -18.70 -1.24 28.13
CA PHE A 280 -18.75 -1.52 26.70
C PHE A 280 -18.04 -0.44 25.87
N ALA A 281 -18.31 0.84 26.14
CA ALA A 281 -17.66 1.94 25.43
C ALA A 281 -16.15 2.00 25.68
N VAL A 282 -15.71 1.80 26.93
CA VAL A 282 -14.28 1.74 27.29
C VAL A 282 -13.59 0.55 26.63
N GLY A 283 -14.24 -0.62 26.65
CA GLY A 283 -13.73 -1.84 25.99
C GLY A 283 -13.61 -1.68 24.47
N ALA A 284 -14.61 -1.09 23.83
CA ALA A 284 -14.59 -0.80 22.39
C ALA A 284 -13.46 0.17 22.04
N ALA A 285 -13.26 1.24 22.84
CA ALA A 285 -12.19 2.21 22.63
C ALA A 285 -10.81 1.59 22.80
N ALA A 286 -10.61 0.79 23.86
CA ALA A 286 -9.38 0.06 24.10
C ALA A 286 -9.05 -0.91 22.95
N LEU A 287 -10.02 -1.72 22.52
CA LEU A 287 -9.85 -2.64 21.39
C LEU A 287 -9.59 -1.90 20.08
N THR A 288 -10.25 -0.76 19.83
CA THR A 288 -9.99 0.06 18.64
C THR A 288 -8.51 0.42 18.55
N LEU A 289 -7.94 0.96 19.64
CA LEU A 289 -6.53 1.38 19.68
C LEU A 289 -5.56 0.19 19.63
N ILE A 290 -5.85 -0.91 20.34
CA ILE A 290 -5.03 -2.13 20.27
C ILE A 290 -4.96 -2.66 18.84
N ILE A 291 -6.10 -2.73 18.14
CA ILE A 291 -6.18 -3.21 16.77
C ILE A 291 -5.42 -2.26 15.84
N ARG A 292 -5.57 -0.94 16.00
CA ARG A 292 -4.80 0.04 15.23
C ARG A 292 -3.31 -0.22 15.35
N TRP A 293 -2.80 -0.32 16.58
CA TRP A 293 -1.36 -0.38 16.83
C TRP A 293 -0.71 -1.74 16.53
N LYS A 294 -1.42 -2.85 16.71
CA LYS A 294 -0.84 -4.21 16.58
C LYS A 294 -1.34 -4.99 15.37
N ALA A 295 -2.54 -4.71 14.86
CA ALA A 295 -3.07 -5.41 13.70
C ALA A 295 -2.70 -4.70 12.39
N ASN A 296 -2.82 -5.43 11.27
CA ASN A 296 -2.60 -4.87 9.94
C ASN A 296 -3.76 -3.95 9.47
N LEU A 297 -4.76 -3.70 10.33
CA LEU A 297 -6.04 -3.05 10.02
C LEU A 297 -6.08 -1.63 10.61
N PRO A 298 -5.91 -0.58 9.77
CA PRO A 298 -5.65 0.77 10.27
C PRO A 298 -6.84 1.47 10.96
N ASP A 299 -8.09 1.06 10.76
CA ASP A 299 -9.22 1.76 11.43
C ASP A 299 -9.58 1.15 12.80
N GLY A 300 -9.58 -0.18 12.92
CA GLY A 300 -9.83 -0.92 14.17
C GLY A 300 -11.23 -0.80 14.78
N ALA A 301 -11.96 0.30 14.53
CA ALA A 301 -13.25 0.61 15.15
C ALA A 301 -14.33 -0.44 14.83
N LEU A 302 -14.42 -0.87 13.57
CA LEU A 302 -15.37 -1.90 13.14
C LEU A 302 -15.25 -3.20 13.91
N TYR A 303 -14.05 -3.77 13.99
CA TYR A 303 -13.83 -5.05 14.65
C TYR A 303 -14.00 -4.92 16.16
N SER A 304 -13.63 -3.76 16.73
CA SER A 304 -13.89 -3.48 18.16
C SER A 304 -15.37 -3.54 18.50
N VAL A 305 -16.25 -2.98 17.65
CA VAL A 305 -17.70 -3.01 17.84
C VAL A 305 -18.21 -4.44 17.77
N LEU A 306 -17.78 -5.23 16.77
CA LEU A 306 -18.20 -6.61 16.64
C LEU A 306 -17.79 -7.47 17.84
N ILE A 307 -16.55 -7.34 18.31
CA ILE A 307 -16.06 -8.07 19.48
C ILE A 307 -16.84 -7.66 20.74
N MET A 308 -17.09 -6.35 20.93
CA MET A 308 -17.84 -5.90 22.10
C MET A 308 -19.32 -6.29 22.05
N ASN A 309 -19.93 -6.37 20.87
CA ASN A 309 -21.28 -6.93 20.71
C ASN A 309 -21.32 -8.39 21.21
N MET A 310 -20.31 -9.21 20.88
CA MET A 310 -20.20 -10.58 21.42
C MET A 310 -20.07 -10.64 22.93
N LEU A 311 -19.37 -9.66 23.51
CA LEU A 311 -19.15 -9.57 24.95
C LEU A 311 -20.33 -8.94 25.70
N THR A 312 -21.33 -8.39 25.02
CA THR A 312 -22.48 -7.72 25.65
C THR A 312 -23.25 -8.63 26.60
N PRO A 313 -23.62 -9.88 26.24
CA PRO A 313 -24.25 -10.80 27.18
C PRO A 313 -23.39 -11.09 28.43
N ALA A 314 -22.06 -11.18 28.27
CA ALA A 314 -21.15 -11.41 29.38
C ALA A 314 -21.05 -10.17 30.30
N ILE A 315 -21.07 -8.96 29.73
CA ILE A 315 -21.09 -7.69 30.48
C ILE A 315 -22.38 -7.57 31.29
N ASP A 316 -23.53 -7.85 30.67
CA ASP A 316 -24.82 -7.79 31.36
C ASP A 316 -24.90 -8.86 32.46
N GLN A 317 -24.41 -10.09 32.23
CA GLN A 317 -24.36 -11.12 33.26
C GLN A 317 -23.41 -10.76 34.42
N LEU A 318 -22.27 -10.13 34.13
CA LEU A 318 -21.32 -9.67 35.14
C LEU A 318 -21.95 -8.60 36.05
N LEU A 319 -22.79 -7.74 35.48
CA LEU A 319 -23.40 -6.56 36.11
C LEU A 319 -24.86 -6.78 36.50
N ASP A 320 -25.35 -8.02 36.43
CA ASP A 320 -26.70 -8.39 36.86
C ASP A 320 -26.85 -8.25 38.39
N GLY A 321 -28.07 -7.92 38.83
CA GLY A 321 -28.41 -7.70 40.23
C GLY A 321 -29.36 -6.52 40.47
N SER A 322 -29.75 -6.33 41.74
CA SER A 322 -30.63 -5.22 42.11
C SER A 322 -29.86 -3.90 42.05
N GLN A 323 -30.22 -3.02 41.12
CA GLN A 323 -29.54 -1.72 40.94
C GLN A 323 -29.55 -0.84 42.21
N ILE A 324 -30.45 -1.09 43.15
CA ILE A 324 -30.55 -0.34 44.42
C ILE A 324 -29.74 -1.03 45.52
N LYS A 325 -29.88 -2.36 45.68
CA LYS A 325 -29.23 -3.09 46.79
C LYS A 325 -27.78 -3.44 46.50
N ASP A 326 -27.47 -3.78 45.25
CA ASP A 326 -26.13 -4.24 44.83
C ASP A 326 -25.31 -3.12 44.16
N ALA A 327 -25.76 -1.87 44.25
CA ALA A 327 -25.17 -0.72 43.55
C ALA A 327 -23.65 -0.63 43.72
N ALA A 328 -23.15 -0.73 44.95
CA ALA A 328 -21.72 -0.65 45.25
C ALA A 328 -20.93 -1.84 44.65
N LYS A 329 -21.52 -3.04 44.65
CA LYS A 329 -20.91 -4.25 44.09
C LYS A 329 -20.82 -4.17 42.56
N ILE A 330 -21.90 -3.72 41.92
CA ILE A 330 -21.98 -3.52 40.47
C ILE A 330 -20.98 -2.44 40.05
N ALA A 331 -20.94 -1.30 40.76
CA ALA A 331 -19.99 -0.23 40.48
C ALA A 331 -18.54 -0.71 40.60
N ARG A 332 -18.20 -1.46 41.66
CA ARG A 332 -16.85 -2.02 41.83
C ARG A 332 -16.47 -2.97 40.68
N LYS A 333 -17.37 -3.88 40.28
CA LYS A 333 -17.13 -4.77 39.13
C LYS A 333 -16.94 -4.01 37.83
N ALA A 334 -17.77 -3.01 37.56
CA ALA A 334 -17.67 -2.17 36.38
C ALA A 334 -16.33 -1.41 36.33
N VAL A 335 -15.91 -0.82 37.44
CA VAL A 335 -14.60 -0.14 37.55
C VAL A 335 -13.45 -1.11 37.31
N ILE A 336 -13.48 -2.31 37.91
CA ILE A 336 -12.43 -3.32 37.68
C ILE A 336 -12.36 -3.70 36.19
N ALA A 337 -13.50 -3.93 35.54
CA ALA A 337 -13.55 -4.27 34.12
C ALA A 337 -12.99 -3.12 33.24
N MET A 338 -13.40 -1.87 33.51
CA MET A 338 -12.86 -0.71 32.78
C MET A 338 -11.35 -0.55 33.00
N CYS A 339 -10.87 -0.68 34.24
CA CYS A 339 -9.44 -0.63 34.54
C CYS A 339 -8.67 -1.74 33.82
N ALA A 340 -9.22 -2.95 33.71
CA ALA A 340 -8.57 -4.05 32.99
C ALA A 340 -8.37 -3.71 31.50
N PHE A 341 -9.39 -3.16 30.83
CA PHE A 341 -9.27 -2.70 29.45
C PHE A 341 -8.27 -1.54 29.30
N LEU A 342 -8.31 -0.56 30.21
CA LEU A 342 -7.40 0.60 30.19
C LEU A 342 -5.95 0.20 30.42
N VAL A 343 -5.68 -0.69 31.37
CA VAL A 343 -4.33 -1.21 31.64
C VAL A 343 -3.83 -1.99 30.42
N ALA A 344 -4.66 -2.86 29.83
CA ALA A 344 -4.28 -3.63 28.65
C ALA A 344 -3.89 -2.72 27.47
N VAL A 345 -4.70 -1.71 27.14
CA VAL A 345 -4.38 -0.79 26.03
C VAL A 345 -3.16 0.08 26.35
N LEU A 346 -2.99 0.54 27.58
CA LEU A 346 -1.82 1.34 27.95
C LEU A 346 -0.52 0.53 27.92
N LEU A 347 -0.54 -0.74 28.35
CA LEU A 347 0.62 -1.64 28.22
C LEU A 347 1.01 -1.85 26.76
N VAL A 348 0.03 -2.08 25.89
CA VAL A 348 0.25 -2.18 24.44
C VAL A 348 0.80 -0.87 23.90
N GLY A 349 0.22 0.27 24.28
CA GLY A 349 0.64 1.61 23.89
C GLY A 349 2.07 1.95 24.31
N SER A 350 2.47 1.57 25.52
CA SER A 350 3.84 1.75 26.02
C SER A 350 4.87 0.85 25.34
N SER A 351 4.42 -0.26 24.72
CA SER A 351 5.30 -1.19 24.00
C SER A 351 5.59 -0.77 22.55
N LEU A 352 5.05 0.37 22.11
CA LEU A 352 5.20 0.84 20.75
C LEU A 352 6.60 1.41 20.55
N VAL A 353 7.19 1.08 19.42
CA VAL A 353 8.51 1.58 19.02
C VAL A 353 8.30 2.29 17.71
N ALA A 354 8.71 3.56 17.66
CA ALA A 354 8.72 4.32 16.43
C ALA A 354 9.58 3.59 15.40
N LYS A 355 8.99 3.22 14.27
CA LYS A 355 9.76 2.70 13.14
C LYS A 355 10.29 3.89 12.37
N THR A 356 11.58 3.90 12.06
CA THR A 356 12.07 4.72 10.94
C THR A 356 11.25 4.35 9.71
N PRO A 357 10.81 5.33 8.90
CA PRO A 357 9.94 5.04 7.77
C PRO A 357 10.62 3.97 6.91
N THR A 358 9.97 2.81 6.79
CA THR A 358 10.14 2.05 5.56
C THR A 358 9.54 2.99 4.52
N VAL A 359 10.39 3.58 3.70
CA VAL A 359 9.95 4.34 2.54
C VAL A 359 9.13 3.36 1.72
N ALA A 360 7.81 3.36 1.91
CA ALA A 360 6.94 3.12 0.81
C ALA A 360 7.30 4.25 -0.15
N GLU A 361 7.95 3.90 -1.27
CA GLU A 361 8.09 4.83 -2.39
C GLU A 361 6.71 5.47 -2.57
N GLU A 362 6.65 6.79 -2.41
CA GLU A 362 5.52 7.53 -2.93
C GLU A 362 5.36 7.07 -4.39
N PRO A 363 4.15 6.78 -4.88
CA PRO A 363 3.95 6.78 -6.31
C PRO A 363 4.34 8.19 -6.75
N LYS A 364 5.48 8.31 -7.45
CA LYS A 364 5.93 9.59 -7.98
C LYS A 364 4.75 10.19 -8.72
N LYS A 365 4.38 11.41 -8.32
CA LYS A 365 3.40 12.27 -9.00
C LYS A 365 3.96 12.69 -10.36
N ASP A 366 4.07 11.74 -11.26
CA ASP A 366 4.32 11.91 -12.68
C ASP A 366 3.83 10.63 -13.38
N ASP A 367 2.52 10.36 -13.27
CA ASP A 367 1.83 9.48 -14.22
C ASP A 367 1.74 10.20 -15.58
N LYS A 368 2.90 10.31 -16.24
CA LYS A 368 2.97 9.88 -17.63
C LYS A 368 3.32 8.39 -17.57
N PRO A 369 2.73 7.55 -18.44
CA PRO A 369 3.08 6.13 -18.48
C PRO A 369 4.59 6.00 -18.43
N ALA A 370 5.11 5.23 -17.47
CA ALA A 370 6.53 4.99 -17.31
C ALA A 370 7.06 4.64 -18.69
N GLU A 371 7.78 5.58 -19.30
CA GLU A 371 8.37 5.36 -20.61
C GLU A 371 9.33 4.20 -20.41
N ALA A 372 9.01 3.10 -21.08
CA ALA A 372 9.84 1.92 -21.21
C ALA A 372 11.32 2.37 -21.26
N VAL A 373 12.09 2.09 -20.21
CA VAL A 373 13.49 2.49 -20.06
C VAL A 373 14.35 1.37 -20.64
N ALA A 374 15.41 1.72 -21.37
CA ALA A 374 16.32 0.73 -21.93
C ALA A 374 17.02 -0.05 -20.80
N LEU A 375 17.24 -1.36 -20.97
CA LEU A 375 18.03 -2.18 -20.04
C LEU A 375 19.43 -1.60 -19.77
N SER A 376 19.96 -0.77 -20.66
CA SER A 376 21.24 -0.06 -20.50
C SER A 376 21.17 1.21 -19.63
N ALA A 377 19.98 1.74 -19.35
CA ALA A 377 19.77 3.01 -18.65
C ALA A 377 19.19 2.87 -17.22
N GLU A 378 18.82 1.65 -16.80
CA GLU A 378 18.42 1.36 -15.41
C GLU A 378 19.68 1.08 -14.55
N ASP A 379 19.80 1.76 -13.40
CA ASP A 379 20.86 1.49 -12.42
C ASP A 379 20.49 0.24 -11.59
N PHE A 380 21.10 -0.90 -11.93
CA PHE A 380 20.89 -2.18 -11.25
C PHE A 380 21.89 -2.44 -10.11
N SER A 381 22.63 -1.43 -9.65
CA SER A 381 23.64 -1.58 -8.58
C SER A 381 23.08 -2.21 -7.30
N GLU A 382 21.80 -2.00 -6.99
CA GLU A 382 21.12 -2.58 -5.83
C GLU A 382 20.85 -4.09 -5.94
N ASN A 383 20.75 -4.62 -7.17
CA ASN A 383 20.44 -6.03 -7.44
C ASN A 383 21.69 -6.92 -7.46
N ASN A 384 22.89 -6.33 -7.57
CA ASN A 384 24.19 -6.99 -7.53
C ASN A 384 24.25 -8.29 -8.36
N ALA A 385 23.84 -8.19 -9.64
CA ALA A 385 23.68 -9.34 -10.52
C ALA A 385 25.03 -9.87 -11.01
N GLU A 386 25.30 -11.14 -10.74
CA GLU A 386 26.51 -11.85 -11.17
C GLU A 386 26.14 -12.96 -12.16
N CYS A 387 26.77 -12.97 -13.33
CA CYS A 387 26.55 -14.00 -14.35
C CYS A 387 27.86 -14.73 -14.67
N THR A 388 27.83 -16.06 -14.67
CA THR A 388 28.96 -16.91 -15.06
C THR A 388 28.65 -17.63 -16.37
N GLU A 389 29.59 -17.60 -17.31
CA GLU A 389 29.45 -18.34 -18.57
C GLU A 389 29.59 -19.84 -18.29
N THR A 390 28.59 -20.61 -18.73
CA THR A 390 28.55 -22.07 -18.51
C THR A 390 28.82 -22.86 -19.78
N SER A 391 28.52 -22.30 -20.95
CA SER A 391 28.79 -22.89 -22.26
C SER A 391 28.70 -21.81 -23.35
N ASN A 392 29.55 -21.91 -24.38
CA ASN A 392 29.58 -20.98 -25.50
C ASN A 392 30.04 -21.70 -26.78
N ASP A 393 29.08 -21.96 -27.67
CA ASP A 393 29.30 -22.71 -28.91
C ASP A 393 29.54 -21.79 -30.12
N GLY A 394 29.87 -20.51 -29.89
CA GLY A 394 30.14 -19.50 -30.93
C GLY A 394 28.88 -18.97 -31.64
N THR A 395 27.72 -19.61 -31.45
CA THR A 395 26.40 -19.17 -31.95
C THR A 395 25.47 -18.81 -30.78
N THR A 396 25.46 -19.61 -29.73
CA THR A 396 24.72 -19.35 -28.48
C THR A 396 25.64 -19.44 -27.27
N ALA A 397 25.51 -18.48 -26.35
CA ALA A 397 26.20 -18.47 -25.07
C ALA A 397 25.18 -18.62 -23.93
N VAL A 398 25.48 -19.48 -22.95
CA VAL A 398 24.62 -19.78 -21.81
C VAL A 398 25.25 -19.24 -20.54
N TYR A 399 24.53 -18.38 -19.83
CA TYR A 399 24.96 -17.75 -18.59
C TYR A 399 24.12 -18.24 -17.41
N ALA A 400 24.77 -18.63 -16.32
CA ALA A 400 24.13 -18.86 -15.03
C ALA A 400 24.23 -17.57 -14.22
N CYS A 401 23.10 -16.93 -13.95
CA CYS A 401 23.02 -15.64 -13.29
C CYS A 401 22.39 -15.73 -11.91
N LYS A 402 22.85 -14.88 -10.99
CA LYS A 402 22.29 -14.69 -9.66
C LYS A 402 22.04 -13.20 -9.43
N ALA A 403 20.90 -12.84 -8.88
CA ALA A 403 20.59 -11.46 -8.51
C ALA A 403 19.77 -11.40 -7.22
N LYS A 404 19.93 -10.31 -6.47
CA LYS A 404 19.16 -10.04 -5.25
C LYS A 404 17.70 -9.69 -5.62
N GLY A 405 16.78 -10.47 -5.07
CA GLY A 405 15.33 -10.27 -5.08
C GLY A 405 14.83 -9.50 -3.85
N PHE A 406 13.53 -9.58 -3.59
CA PHE A 406 12.85 -8.91 -2.48
C PHE A 406 13.16 -9.57 -1.13
N GLU A 407 13.11 -10.90 -1.05
CA GLU A 407 13.39 -11.66 0.20
C GLU A 407 14.72 -12.42 0.16
N GLY A 408 15.19 -12.82 -1.03
CA GLY A 408 16.37 -13.67 -1.18
C GLY A 408 17.14 -13.47 -2.49
N VAL A 409 18.03 -14.40 -2.82
CA VAL A 409 18.79 -14.38 -4.09
C VAL A 409 18.09 -15.31 -5.08
N ASN A 410 17.68 -14.75 -6.22
CA ASN A 410 17.09 -15.49 -7.33
C ASN A 410 18.20 -15.95 -8.28
N GLU A 411 18.07 -17.17 -8.82
CA GLU A 411 19.00 -17.75 -9.79
C GLU A 411 18.27 -18.08 -11.09
N ALA A 412 18.86 -17.73 -12.23
CA ALA A 412 18.30 -17.99 -13.55
C ALA A 412 19.38 -18.33 -14.57
N THR A 413 19.05 -19.19 -15.52
CA THR A 413 19.87 -19.45 -16.70
C THR A 413 19.37 -18.60 -17.87
N VAL A 414 20.26 -17.81 -18.46
CA VAL A 414 19.97 -16.92 -19.59
C VAL A 414 20.79 -17.37 -20.80
N THR A 415 20.11 -17.65 -21.91
CA THR A 415 20.75 -18.03 -23.18
C THR A 415 20.71 -16.85 -24.14
N ILE A 416 21.86 -16.51 -24.73
CA ILE A 416 22.03 -15.36 -25.64
C ILE A 416 22.51 -15.86 -26.99
N ASP A 417 21.92 -15.34 -28.07
CA ASP A 417 22.44 -15.48 -29.44
C ASP A 417 23.58 -14.46 -29.62
N VAL A 418 24.80 -14.98 -29.81
CA VAL A 418 26.03 -14.17 -29.84
C VAL A 418 26.09 -13.29 -31.09
N ALA A 419 25.52 -13.74 -32.21
CA ALA A 419 25.54 -13.02 -33.48
C ALA A 419 24.50 -11.88 -33.51
N LYS A 420 23.31 -12.14 -32.95
CA LYS A 420 22.20 -11.16 -32.92
C LYS A 420 22.18 -10.29 -31.68
N LYS A 421 22.96 -10.64 -30.64
CA LYS A 421 22.96 -9.98 -29.33
C LYS A 421 21.56 -9.93 -28.70
N THR A 422 20.80 -11.01 -28.88
CA THR A 422 19.41 -11.15 -28.42
C THR A 422 19.28 -12.31 -27.45
N VAL A 423 18.39 -12.17 -26.46
CA VAL A 423 18.04 -13.27 -25.54
C VAL A 423 17.23 -14.33 -26.29
N VAL A 424 17.66 -15.59 -26.21
CA VAL A 424 16.97 -16.75 -26.79
C VAL A 424 15.99 -17.36 -25.79
N SER A 425 16.40 -17.48 -24.53
CA SER A 425 15.55 -18.01 -23.46
C SER A 425 16.04 -17.60 -22.08
N ILE A 426 15.13 -17.60 -21.12
CA ILE A 426 15.40 -17.43 -19.69
C ILE A 426 14.64 -18.50 -18.91
N ALA A 427 15.33 -19.17 -17.98
CA ALA A 427 14.74 -20.17 -17.09
C ALA A 427 15.17 -19.89 -15.65
N VAL A 428 14.20 -19.68 -14.76
CA VAL A 428 14.47 -19.47 -13.32
C VAL A 428 14.76 -20.82 -12.67
N THR A 429 15.96 -21.00 -12.11
CA THR A 429 16.43 -22.25 -11.50
C THR A 429 16.18 -22.29 -9.99
N LYS A 430 16.21 -21.12 -9.34
CA LYS A 430 15.90 -20.97 -7.92
C LYS A 430 15.16 -19.66 -7.67
N PHE A 431 14.01 -19.76 -7.03
CA PHE A 431 13.18 -18.63 -6.64
C PHE A 431 13.18 -18.50 -5.11
N SER A 432 13.31 -17.26 -4.61
CA SER A 432 13.42 -17.00 -3.16
C SER A 432 12.66 -15.72 -2.74
N ASP A 433 11.69 -15.29 -3.55
CA ASP A 433 10.77 -14.19 -3.21
C ASP A 433 9.43 -14.74 -2.65
N THR A 434 8.57 -13.83 -2.19
CA THR A 434 7.25 -14.18 -1.63
C THR A 434 6.38 -14.89 -2.68
N GLU A 435 5.95 -16.12 -2.37
CA GLU A 435 4.96 -16.88 -3.16
C GLU A 435 3.65 -16.07 -3.30
N GLU A 436 2.93 -16.25 -4.41
CA GLU A 436 1.73 -15.49 -4.85
C GLU A 436 1.97 -14.06 -5.36
N VAL A 437 3.04 -13.38 -4.91
CA VAL A 437 3.36 -12.00 -5.32
C VAL A 437 4.47 -11.97 -6.35
N GLY A 438 5.64 -12.57 -6.07
CA GLY A 438 6.79 -12.56 -6.99
C GLY A 438 6.65 -13.53 -8.16
N ASP A 439 5.88 -14.62 -7.99
CA ASP A 439 5.65 -15.66 -9.02
C ASP A 439 5.01 -15.11 -10.29
N GLN A 440 4.27 -14.00 -10.17
CA GLN A 440 3.64 -13.35 -11.32
C GLN A 440 4.68 -12.93 -12.38
N ALA A 441 5.92 -12.61 -11.97
CA ALA A 441 7.01 -12.23 -12.88
C ALA A 441 7.76 -13.43 -13.48
N THR A 442 7.60 -14.65 -12.94
CA THR A 442 8.32 -15.86 -13.38
C THR A 442 7.45 -16.80 -14.21
N THR A 443 6.19 -16.44 -14.49
CA THR A 443 5.30 -17.18 -15.39
C THR A 443 5.84 -17.26 -16.82
N GLU A 444 5.55 -18.36 -17.53
CA GLU A 444 6.01 -18.57 -18.91
C GLU A 444 5.58 -17.44 -19.88
N GLU A 445 4.43 -16.82 -19.63
CA GLU A 445 3.92 -15.71 -20.45
C GLU A 445 4.72 -14.42 -20.27
N GLN A 446 5.19 -14.13 -19.05
CA GLN A 446 6.04 -12.98 -18.78
C GLN A 446 7.48 -13.22 -19.22
N LEU A 447 7.99 -14.45 -19.06
CA LEU A 447 9.35 -14.80 -19.51
C LEU A 447 9.51 -14.71 -21.04
N LYS A 448 8.44 -14.96 -21.81
CA LYS A 448 8.43 -14.77 -23.27
C LYS A 448 8.66 -13.32 -23.70
N LYS A 449 8.35 -12.32 -22.86
CA LYS A 449 8.59 -10.90 -23.18
C LYS A 449 10.08 -10.56 -23.29
N TYR A 450 10.95 -11.37 -22.67
CA TYR A 450 12.38 -11.20 -22.73
C TYR A 450 13.02 -11.88 -23.95
N VAL A 451 12.31 -12.78 -24.62
CA VAL A 451 12.83 -13.48 -25.80
C VAL A 451 12.89 -12.51 -26.97
N GLY A 452 14.07 -12.38 -27.58
CA GLY A 452 14.37 -11.41 -28.64
C GLY A 452 14.82 -10.03 -28.14
N ALA A 453 14.91 -9.83 -26.81
CA ALA A 453 15.36 -8.56 -26.24
C ALA A 453 16.86 -8.33 -26.46
N THR A 454 17.21 -7.09 -26.79
CA THR A 454 18.56 -6.53 -26.88
C THR A 454 18.88 -5.63 -25.67
N ALA A 455 20.12 -5.19 -25.52
CA ALA A 455 20.54 -4.30 -24.43
C ALA A 455 19.78 -2.96 -24.38
N ASP A 456 19.19 -2.53 -25.50
CA ASP A 456 18.41 -1.29 -25.61
C ASP A 456 16.90 -1.54 -25.61
N SER A 457 16.47 -2.81 -25.50
CA SER A 457 15.06 -3.16 -25.47
C SER A 457 14.40 -2.63 -24.19
N LYS A 458 13.21 -2.06 -24.37
CA LYS A 458 12.45 -1.47 -23.28
C LYS A 458 11.34 -2.44 -22.90
N ILE A 459 11.42 -3.01 -21.70
CA ILE A 459 10.50 -4.05 -21.23
C ILE A 459 9.81 -3.53 -19.98
N ASP A 460 8.50 -3.75 -19.86
CA ASP A 460 7.68 -3.30 -18.72
C ASP A 460 7.69 -4.27 -17.56
N ALA A 461 7.53 -3.75 -16.34
CA ALA A 461 7.66 -4.55 -15.12
C ALA A 461 6.32 -5.22 -14.85
N THR A 462 6.33 -6.43 -14.33
CA THR A 462 5.07 -7.09 -13.97
C THR A 462 4.46 -6.37 -12.77
N THR A 463 3.23 -5.89 -12.93
CA THR A 463 2.47 -5.19 -11.86
C THR A 463 2.37 -6.09 -10.63
N GLY A 464 2.77 -5.56 -9.47
CA GLY A 464 2.77 -6.32 -8.21
C GLY A 464 4.04 -7.15 -7.96
N ALA A 465 4.91 -7.35 -8.95
CA ALA A 465 6.15 -8.11 -8.86
C ALA A 465 7.37 -7.30 -9.33
N THR A 466 7.42 -6.01 -8.96
CA THR A 466 8.42 -5.05 -9.47
C THR A 466 9.85 -5.41 -9.06
N PHE A 467 10.07 -5.88 -7.82
CA PHE A 467 11.39 -6.29 -7.34
C PHE A 467 11.92 -7.53 -8.07
N THR A 468 11.07 -8.56 -8.21
CA THR A 468 11.39 -9.76 -8.98
C THR A 468 11.65 -9.42 -10.45
N SER A 469 10.85 -8.54 -11.05
CA SER A 469 11.04 -8.06 -12.43
C SER A 469 12.38 -7.32 -12.61
N LYS A 470 12.76 -6.44 -11.67
CA LYS A 470 14.06 -5.77 -11.67
C LYS A 470 15.23 -6.77 -11.53
N SER A 471 15.09 -7.79 -10.68
CA SER A 471 16.12 -8.83 -10.53
C SER A 471 16.34 -9.62 -11.82
N LEU A 472 15.27 -9.98 -12.54
CA LEU A 472 15.36 -10.68 -13.83
C LEU A 472 16.01 -9.83 -14.91
N ARG A 473 15.66 -8.54 -14.99
CA ARG A 473 16.28 -7.58 -15.92
C ARG A 473 17.75 -7.36 -15.64
N ALA A 474 18.13 -7.23 -14.37
CA ALA A 474 19.53 -7.08 -13.99
C ALA A 474 20.36 -8.28 -14.46
N MET A 475 19.86 -9.51 -14.29
CA MET A 475 20.51 -10.72 -14.79
C MET A 475 20.66 -10.71 -16.32
N ILE A 476 19.59 -10.32 -17.04
CA ILE A 476 19.60 -10.25 -18.51
C ILE A 476 20.56 -9.16 -19.01
N ALA A 477 20.54 -7.97 -18.40
CA ALA A 477 21.42 -6.86 -18.74
C ALA A 477 22.89 -7.21 -18.50
N THR A 478 23.21 -7.84 -17.36
CA THR A 478 24.58 -8.32 -17.09
C THR A 478 25.01 -9.40 -18.08
N ALA A 479 24.14 -10.37 -18.40
CA ALA A 479 24.46 -11.40 -19.38
C ALA A 479 24.68 -10.81 -20.79
N LEU A 480 23.84 -9.86 -21.23
CA LEU A 480 24.00 -9.16 -22.50
C LEU A 480 25.27 -8.31 -22.54
N LYS A 481 25.63 -7.67 -21.42
CA LYS A 481 26.89 -6.93 -21.28
C LYS A 481 28.09 -7.86 -21.37
N SER A 482 28.08 -8.99 -20.68
CA SER A 482 29.13 -10.02 -20.75
C SER A 482 29.26 -10.61 -22.16
N ALA A 483 28.15 -10.75 -22.90
CA ALA A 483 28.15 -11.15 -24.30
C ALA A 483 28.66 -10.04 -25.25
N SER A 484 28.63 -8.77 -24.84
CA SER A 484 29.11 -7.61 -25.62
C SER A 484 30.60 -7.32 -25.43
N ALA A 485 31.27 -7.98 -24.48
CA ALA A 485 32.70 -7.84 -24.22
C ALA A 485 33.51 -8.42 -25.40
N VAL A 486 34.21 -7.54 -26.13
CA VAL A 486 34.97 -7.89 -27.33
C VAL A 486 36.44 -8.14 -26.98
N ALA A 487 37.02 -9.21 -27.52
CA ALA A 487 38.47 -9.45 -27.45
C ALA A 487 39.22 -8.50 -28.40
N LEU A 488 40.17 -7.73 -27.85
CA LEU A 488 40.86 -6.63 -28.56
C LEU A 488 41.61 -7.07 -29.84
N GLY A 489 41.99 -8.34 -29.95
CA GLY A 489 42.78 -8.88 -31.06
C GLY A 489 42.01 -9.48 -32.25
N LYS A 490 40.66 -9.50 -32.24
CA LYS A 490 39.86 -10.16 -33.29
C LYS A 490 38.95 -9.23 -34.13
N GLU A 491 38.99 -7.91 -33.92
CA GLU A 491 38.16 -6.96 -34.67
C GLU A 491 38.95 -6.11 -35.68
N ASP A 492 38.31 -5.85 -36.83
CA ASP A 492 38.77 -4.91 -37.87
C ASP A 492 38.12 -3.52 -37.61
N PHE A 493 38.82 -2.61 -36.92
CA PHE A 493 38.36 -1.22 -36.70
C PHE A 493 38.55 -0.30 -37.92
N LYS A 494 38.24 -0.80 -39.12
CA LYS A 494 38.50 -0.10 -40.40
C LYS A 494 37.83 1.26 -40.51
N ASP A 495 36.71 1.46 -39.81
CA ASP A 495 35.94 2.70 -39.85
C ASP A 495 36.54 3.80 -38.95
N ASN A 496 37.27 3.44 -37.88
CA ASN A 496 37.78 4.40 -36.89
C ASN A 496 39.19 4.95 -37.21
N LYS A 497 39.87 4.36 -38.21
CA LYS A 497 41.19 4.79 -38.73
C LYS A 497 42.17 5.20 -37.62
N ALA A 498 42.43 4.29 -36.69
CA ALA A 498 43.40 4.56 -35.62
C ALA A 498 44.83 4.59 -36.19
N GLU A 499 45.52 5.70 -35.98
CA GLU A 499 46.93 5.91 -36.36
C GLU A 499 47.75 6.15 -35.10
N CYS A 500 48.76 5.31 -34.85
CA CYS A 500 49.67 5.45 -33.73
C CYS A 500 51.10 5.65 -34.23
N SER A 501 51.78 6.67 -33.71
CA SER A 501 53.20 6.94 -33.93
C SER A 501 53.98 6.71 -32.64
N GLU A 502 55.08 5.95 -32.73
CA GLU A 502 56.01 5.77 -31.61
C GLU A 502 56.70 7.10 -31.30
N THR A 503 56.70 7.50 -30.03
CA THR A 503 57.31 8.75 -29.55
C THR A 503 58.57 8.51 -28.72
N SER A 504 58.64 7.38 -28.02
CA SER A 504 59.81 6.95 -27.24
C SER A 504 59.72 5.44 -26.97
N ASN A 505 60.85 4.75 -27.04
CA ASN A 505 60.96 3.34 -26.72
C ASN A 505 62.31 3.06 -26.05
N ASP A 506 62.27 2.82 -24.74
CA ASP A 506 63.46 2.61 -23.91
C ASP A 506 63.75 1.10 -23.69
N GLY A 507 63.19 0.23 -24.54
CA GLY A 507 63.33 -1.23 -24.48
C GLY A 507 62.58 -1.93 -23.34
N THR A 508 62.05 -1.17 -22.37
CA THR A 508 61.19 -1.64 -21.28
C THR A 508 59.78 -1.09 -21.39
N THR A 509 59.64 0.18 -21.78
CA THR A 509 58.35 0.84 -22.05
C THR A 509 58.38 1.53 -23.41
N ALA A 510 57.32 1.37 -24.18
CA ALA A 510 57.09 2.06 -25.45
C ALA A 510 55.90 3.01 -25.32
N ILE A 511 56.05 4.24 -25.80
CA ILE A 511 55.03 5.30 -25.73
C ILE A 511 54.54 5.61 -27.14
N TYR A 512 53.24 5.46 -27.37
CA TYR A 512 52.59 5.74 -28.64
C TYR A 512 51.66 6.94 -28.52
N ALA A 513 51.81 7.90 -29.42
CA ALA A 513 50.82 8.95 -29.64
C ALA A 513 49.83 8.45 -30.70
N CYS A 514 48.57 8.28 -30.31
CA CYS A 514 47.53 7.71 -31.15
C CYS A 514 46.43 8.72 -31.45
N LYS A 515 45.85 8.61 -32.64
CA LYS A 515 44.67 9.37 -33.06
C LYS A 515 43.65 8.41 -33.63
N ALA A 516 42.37 8.57 -33.27
CA ALA A 516 41.27 7.80 -33.86
C ALA A 516 40.03 8.68 -34.02
N HIS A 517 39.23 8.39 -35.04
CA HIS A 517 37.96 9.07 -35.23
C HIS A 517 36.94 8.63 -34.15
N GLY A 518 36.35 9.63 -33.50
CA GLY A 518 35.17 9.52 -32.65
C GLY A 518 33.88 9.81 -33.44
N PHE A 519 32.81 10.16 -32.71
CA PHE A 519 31.51 10.46 -33.27
C PHE A 519 31.46 11.82 -33.98
N GLU A 520 32.01 12.88 -33.37
CA GLU A 520 31.99 14.24 -33.92
C GLU A 520 33.37 14.72 -34.42
N GLY A 521 34.45 14.17 -33.86
CA GLY A 521 35.81 14.64 -34.13
C GLY A 521 36.88 13.58 -33.93
N VAL A 522 38.15 13.99 -33.98
CA VAL A 522 39.29 13.10 -33.77
C VAL A 522 39.72 13.16 -32.31
N ASN A 523 39.76 12.01 -31.65
CA ASN A 523 40.31 11.84 -30.31
C ASN A 523 41.80 11.53 -30.40
N GLU A 524 42.60 12.16 -29.55
CA GLU A 524 44.04 11.90 -29.43
C GLU A 524 44.36 11.40 -28.02
N ALA A 525 45.16 10.34 -27.93
CA ALA A 525 45.57 9.75 -26.66
C ALA A 525 47.01 9.24 -26.72
N THR A 526 47.70 9.33 -25.59
CA THR A 526 49.01 8.71 -25.37
C THR A 526 48.82 7.36 -24.70
N VAL A 527 49.28 6.29 -25.34
CA VAL A 527 49.22 4.92 -24.82
C VAL A 527 50.63 4.48 -24.46
N THR A 528 50.86 4.14 -23.20
CA THR A 528 52.12 3.58 -22.73
C THR A 528 51.98 2.07 -22.63
N VAL A 529 52.84 1.32 -23.32
CA VAL A 529 52.86 -0.14 -23.36
C VAL A 529 54.12 -0.65 -22.66
N ASP A 530 53.96 -1.67 -21.83
CA ASP A 530 55.06 -2.44 -21.26
C ASP A 530 55.48 -3.54 -22.25
N VAL A 531 56.73 -3.48 -22.71
CA VAL A 531 57.24 -4.31 -23.82
C VAL A 531 57.40 -5.78 -23.39
N ALA A 532 57.75 -6.02 -22.11
CA ALA A 532 57.99 -7.37 -21.60
C ALA A 532 56.67 -8.14 -21.38
N SER A 533 55.65 -7.48 -20.84
CA SER A 533 54.34 -8.06 -20.55
C SER A 533 53.34 -7.93 -21.71
N LYS A 534 53.68 -7.17 -22.76
CA LYS A 534 52.79 -6.84 -23.89
C LYS A 534 51.43 -6.31 -23.41
N SER A 535 51.48 -5.47 -22.37
CA SER A 535 50.30 -4.96 -21.68
C SER A 535 50.32 -3.43 -21.58
N VAL A 536 49.16 -2.82 -21.49
CA VAL A 536 49.04 -1.36 -21.36
C VAL A 536 49.38 -0.92 -19.94
N LYS A 537 50.33 0.01 -19.79
CA LYS A 537 50.74 0.57 -18.49
C LYS A 537 49.89 1.78 -18.09
N SER A 538 49.54 2.63 -19.05
CA SER A 538 48.64 3.77 -18.87
C SER A 538 48.10 4.27 -20.21
N ILE A 539 46.98 4.97 -20.15
CA ILE A 539 46.40 5.71 -21.27
C ILE A 539 45.99 7.11 -20.78
N GLU A 540 46.38 8.13 -21.53
CA GLU A 540 46.06 9.53 -21.24
C GLU A 540 45.44 10.18 -22.47
N VAL A 541 44.22 10.70 -22.35
CA VAL A 541 43.54 11.40 -23.45
C VAL A 541 44.08 12.83 -23.52
N THR A 542 44.76 13.18 -24.62
CA THR A 542 45.41 14.47 -24.82
C THR A 542 44.50 15.48 -25.52
N LYS A 543 43.59 15.00 -26.36
CA LYS A 543 42.58 15.81 -27.02
C LYS A 543 41.27 15.04 -27.15
N PHE A 544 40.20 15.63 -26.64
CA PHE A 544 38.86 15.10 -26.76
C PHE A 544 38.12 15.86 -27.88
N GLY A 545 37.61 15.12 -28.86
CA GLY A 545 36.94 15.66 -30.05
C GLY A 545 35.46 15.28 -30.18
N ASP A 546 34.90 14.63 -29.17
CA ASP A 546 33.49 14.20 -29.15
C ASP A 546 32.59 15.16 -28.35
N THR A 547 31.29 14.87 -28.33
CA THR A 547 30.28 15.67 -27.63
C THR A 547 30.53 15.68 -26.12
N GLU A 548 30.70 16.88 -25.55
CA GLU A 548 30.76 17.09 -24.10
C GLU A 548 29.45 16.63 -23.43
N SER A 549 29.53 16.01 -22.25
CA SER A 549 28.44 15.35 -21.50
C SER A 549 28.03 13.94 -21.95
N VAL A 550 28.43 13.49 -23.15
CA VAL A 550 28.10 12.13 -23.66
C VAL A 550 29.36 11.29 -23.81
N GLY A 551 30.37 11.76 -24.56
CA GLY A 551 31.62 11.01 -24.78
C GLY A 551 32.64 11.14 -23.65
N ASP A 552 32.55 12.21 -22.85
CA ASP A 552 33.47 12.54 -21.74
C ASP A 552 33.45 11.48 -20.63
N GLN A 553 32.37 10.70 -20.55
CA GLN A 553 32.25 9.60 -19.60
C GLN A 553 33.33 8.54 -19.81
N ALA A 554 33.69 8.24 -21.07
CA ALA A 554 34.72 7.26 -21.41
C ALA A 554 36.15 7.75 -21.13
N THR A 555 36.35 9.06 -20.91
CA THR A 555 37.66 9.66 -20.66
C THR A 555 37.91 9.96 -19.18
N LYS A 556 36.97 9.60 -18.29
CA LYS A 556 37.14 9.75 -16.84
C LYS A 556 38.19 8.77 -16.31
N ALA A 557 38.98 9.19 -15.32
CA ALA A 557 40.06 8.39 -14.74
C ALA A 557 39.63 6.97 -14.30
N ALA A 558 38.42 6.85 -13.73
CA ALA A 558 37.86 5.55 -13.32
C ALA A 558 37.61 4.58 -14.50
N GLU A 559 37.28 5.09 -15.68
CA GLU A 559 37.07 4.29 -16.88
C GLU A 559 38.41 3.97 -17.58
N LEU A 560 39.38 4.88 -17.52
CA LEU A 560 40.72 4.68 -18.09
C LEU A 560 41.54 3.61 -17.35
N GLU A 561 41.35 3.47 -16.04
CA GLU A 561 41.99 2.41 -15.24
C GLU A 561 41.62 0.99 -15.71
N LYS A 562 40.47 0.80 -16.38
CA LYS A 562 40.07 -0.50 -16.94
C LYS A 562 41.01 -1.00 -18.03
N TYR A 563 41.77 -0.09 -18.66
CA TYR A 563 42.71 -0.43 -19.71
C TYR A 563 44.10 -0.80 -19.19
N LYS A 564 44.36 -0.66 -17.90
CA LYS A 564 45.66 -0.98 -17.31
C LYS A 564 45.86 -2.49 -17.17
N GLY A 565 47.00 -3.00 -17.64
CA GLY A 565 47.35 -4.43 -17.65
C GLY A 565 46.67 -5.23 -18.77
N VAL A 566 45.95 -4.56 -19.68
CA VAL A 566 45.21 -5.19 -20.79
C VAL A 566 46.17 -5.64 -21.90
N THR A 567 45.95 -6.86 -22.40
CA THR A 567 46.66 -7.49 -23.53
C THR A 567 45.74 -7.67 -24.74
N LEU A 568 46.27 -8.08 -25.90
CA LEU A 568 45.46 -8.31 -27.12
C LEU A 568 44.36 -9.38 -26.94
N GLU A 569 44.48 -10.26 -25.96
CA GLU A 569 43.48 -11.30 -25.66
C GLU A 569 42.44 -10.85 -24.63
N SER A 570 42.67 -9.71 -23.97
CA SER A 570 41.80 -9.19 -22.92
C SER A 570 40.49 -8.66 -23.53
N LYS A 571 39.38 -8.92 -22.84
CA LYS A 571 38.05 -8.40 -23.21
C LYS A 571 37.75 -7.16 -22.38
N VAL A 572 37.40 -6.06 -23.04
CA VAL A 572 37.08 -4.78 -22.36
C VAL A 572 35.76 -4.23 -22.88
N ASP A 573 34.85 -3.97 -21.94
CA ASP A 573 33.52 -3.41 -22.19
C ASP A 573 33.58 -1.94 -22.61
N SER A 574 32.62 -1.50 -23.42
CA SER A 574 32.41 -0.08 -23.69
C SER A 574 31.73 0.62 -22.51
N THR A 575 32.03 1.90 -22.33
CA THR A 575 31.33 2.76 -21.37
C THR A 575 29.92 3.06 -21.89
N THR A 576 28.90 2.82 -21.07
CA THR A 576 27.49 3.07 -21.41
C THR A 576 27.29 4.53 -21.77
N GLY A 577 26.61 4.81 -22.89
CA GLY A 577 26.38 6.16 -23.38
C GLY A 577 27.54 6.79 -24.16
N ALA A 578 28.74 6.18 -24.16
CA ALA A 578 29.94 6.70 -24.82
C ALA A 578 30.56 5.70 -25.83
N THR A 579 29.72 4.96 -26.55
CA THR A 579 30.13 3.80 -27.38
C THR A 579 31.16 4.15 -28.45
N PHE A 580 31.03 5.28 -29.14
CA PHE A 580 31.97 5.71 -30.18
C PHE A 580 33.33 6.10 -29.60
N THR A 581 33.33 6.86 -28.51
CA THR A 581 34.55 7.24 -27.79
C THR A 581 35.26 6.01 -27.22
N SER A 582 34.55 5.09 -26.56
CA SER A 582 35.13 3.82 -26.08
C SER A 582 35.70 2.96 -27.22
N THR A 583 35.07 2.96 -28.39
CA THR A 583 35.56 2.20 -29.55
C THR A 583 36.78 2.86 -30.18
N SER A 584 36.86 4.20 -30.19
CA SER A 584 38.06 4.95 -30.60
C SER A 584 39.26 4.66 -29.68
N LEU A 585 39.05 4.61 -28.36
CA LEU A 585 40.08 4.28 -27.37
C LEU A 585 40.58 2.84 -27.51
N ARG A 586 39.66 1.88 -27.68
CA ARG A 586 40.01 0.47 -27.93
C ARG A 586 40.79 0.30 -29.23
N ALA A 587 40.41 0.99 -30.31
CA ALA A 587 41.16 0.96 -31.56
C ALA A 587 42.59 1.49 -31.40
N MET A 588 42.78 2.62 -30.71
CA MET A 588 44.12 3.16 -30.42
C MET A 588 44.97 2.19 -29.59
N ILE A 589 44.39 1.54 -28.59
CA ILE A 589 45.06 0.55 -27.74
C ILE A 589 45.46 -0.68 -28.57
N THR A 590 44.54 -1.23 -29.37
CA THR A 590 44.83 -2.39 -30.23
C THR A 590 45.97 -2.07 -31.21
N THR A 591 45.94 -0.91 -31.86
CA THR A 591 47.00 -0.50 -32.79
C THR A 591 48.34 -0.29 -32.09
N ALA A 592 48.37 0.30 -30.90
CA ALA A 592 49.59 0.46 -30.10
C ALA A 592 50.15 -0.90 -29.64
N LEU A 593 49.31 -1.82 -29.17
CA LEU A 593 49.72 -3.18 -28.77
C LEU A 593 50.24 -4.00 -29.96
N GLN A 594 49.62 -3.85 -31.14
CA GLN A 594 50.09 -4.48 -32.39
C GLN A 594 51.41 -3.87 -32.88
N ALA A 595 51.63 -2.57 -32.69
CA ALA A 595 52.89 -1.91 -33.03
C ALA A 595 54.02 -2.34 -32.10
N ALA A 596 53.75 -2.48 -30.80
CA ALA A 596 54.71 -2.94 -29.79
C ALA A 596 55.08 -4.43 -29.90
N THR A 597 54.34 -5.20 -30.69
CA THR A 597 54.58 -6.65 -30.91
C THR A 597 55.28 -6.97 -32.23
N LYS A 598 55.48 -5.98 -33.10
CA LYS A 598 56.37 -6.06 -34.27
C LYS A 598 57.80 -5.77 -33.86
#